data_AF-A0A2V8F7G4-F1
#
_entry.id   AF-A0A2V8F7G4-F1
#
_cell.length_a   1.000
_cell.length_b   1.000
_cell.length_c   1.000
_cell.angle_alpha   90.00
_cell.angle_beta   90.00
_cell.angle_gamma   90.00
#
_symmetry.space_group_name_H-M   'P 1'
#
loop_
_entity.id
_entity.type
_entity.pdbx_description
1 polymer ?
#
loop_
_entity_poly.entity_id
_entity_poly.type
_entity_poly.pdbx_seq_one_letter_code
_entity_poly.pdbx_strand_id
1 'polypeptide(L)'
;TEIGEVEEPFAKGQKGSSAMPHKRNPIGCEQIVGLARLLRGNATAAFENNALWHERDISHSSVERVILPDSFIALDHMLRRFTRIVSGMVVHPVRMKENLDRSRGVVFSGTVLLATPGVPSPRSAISRRCCWPTPRSRPCYRPLT
;
A
#
# COMPACT_ATOMS: atom_id res chain seq x y z
N THR A 1 3.56 16.17 -5.09
CA THR A 1 3.80 14.81 -4.58
C THR A 1 4.21 13.92 -5.74
N GLU A 2 5.17 13.01 -5.56
CA GLU A 2 5.86 12.32 -6.67
C GLU A 2 5.04 11.22 -7.37
N ILE A 3 4.24 10.46 -6.61
CA ILE A 3 3.41 9.34 -7.10
C ILE A 3 2.01 9.84 -7.50
N GLY A 4 1.19 10.29 -6.53
CA GLY A 4 -0.09 10.94 -6.79
C GLY A 4 -1.14 10.09 -7.53
N GLU A 5 -1.09 8.76 -7.38
CA GLU A 5 -2.01 7.84 -8.07
C GLU A 5 -3.36 7.72 -7.38
N VAL A 6 -3.38 7.92 -6.06
CA VAL A 6 -4.54 7.66 -5.21
C VAL A 6 -4.60 8.70 -4.10
N GLU A 7 -5.80 9.14 -3.75
CA GLU A 7 -6.08 10.05 -2.63
C GLU A 7 -7.26 9.56 -1.78
N GLU A 8 -7.24 9.87 -0.47
CA GLU A 8 -8.38 9.63 0.41
C GLU A 8 -9.59 10.49 0.04
N PRO A 9 -10.83 10.03 0.33
CA PRO A 9 -12.02 10.87 0.17
C PRO A 9 -11.88 12.16 0.98
N PHE A 10 -12.15 13.29 0.32
CA PHE A 10 -12.11 14.60 0.95
C PHE A 10 -13.50 15.24 0.95
N ALA A 11 -14.10 15.37 2.13
CA ALA A 11 -15.45 15.91 2.24
C ALA A 11 -15.47 17.43 1.98
N LYS A 12 -16.57 17.92 1.40
CA LYS A 12 -16.79 19.35 1.18
C LYS A 12 -16.84 20.08 2.54
N GLY A 13 -15.83 20.90 2.84
CA GLY A 13 -15.69 21.60 4.12
C GLY A 13 -14.71 20.95 5.11
N GLN A 14 -14.15 19.77 4.80
CA GLN A 14 -13.03 19.21 5.55
C GLN A 14 -11.85 20.17 5.41
N LYS A 15 -11.34 20.69 6.52
CA LYS A 15 -10.09 21.45 6.52
C LYS A 15 -8.93 20.45 6.59
N GLY A 16 -8.06 20.49 5.59
CA GLY A 16 -6.75 19.84 5.67
C GLY A 16 -5.84 20.59 6.65
N SER A 17 -4.57 20.76 6.29
CA SER A 17 -3.67 21.64 7.05
C SER A 17 -4.17 23.09 6.99
N SER A 18 -4.22 23.77 8.14
CA SER A 18 -4.78 25.12 8.33
C SER A 18 -4.18 26.22 7.43
N ALA A 19 -3.04 25.97 6.80
CA ALA A 19 -2.29 26.96 6.03
C ALA A 19 -2.22 26.71 4.50
N MET A 20 -2.57 25.52 3.99
CA MET A 20 -2.33 25.17 2.58
C MET A 20 -3.48 24.39 1.94
N PRO A 21 -4.29 25.02 1.06
CA PRO A 21 -5.45 24.39 0.42
C PRO A 21 -5.14 23.19 -0.49
N HIS A 22 -3.92 23.11 -1.02
CA HIS A 22 -3.48 22.04 -1.92
C HIS A 22 -2.87 20.83 -1.17
N LYS A 23 -2.67 20.93 0.16
CA LYS A 23 -2.05 19.87 0.95
C LYS A 23 -3.10 18.86 1.40
N ARG A 24 -3.16 17.72 0.70
CA ARG A 24 -4.01 16.57 1.05
C ARG A 24 -3.15 15.48 1.67
N ASN A 25 -3.35 15.22 2.97
CA ASN A 25 -2.63 14.16 3.69
C ASN A 25 -3.58 12.97 3.93
N PRO A 26 -3.09 11.73 3.84
CA PRO A 26 -3.89 10.53 4.10
C PRO A 26 -4.04 10.26 5.61
N ILE A 27 -4.69 11.19 6.32
CA ILE A 27 -4.82 11.14 7.78
C ILE A 27 -5.58 9.89 8.27
N GLY A 28 -6.52 9.38 7.46
CA GLY A 28 -7.28 8.18 7.81
C GLY A 28 -6.42 6.93 7.80
N CYS A 29 -5.62 6.76 6.75
CA CYS A 29 -4.66 5.67 6.61
C CYS A 29 -3.55 5.78 7.67
N GLU A 30 -3.04 6.98 7.95
CA GLU A 30 -2.04 7.20 9.01
C GLU A 30 -2.57 6.74 10.38
N GLN A 31 -3.81 7.08 10.71
CA GLN A 31 -4.45 6.62 11.94
C GLN A 31 -4.61 5.09 11.98
N ILE A 32 -5.05 4.48 10.87
CA ILE A 32 -5.20 3.01 10.76
C ILE A 32 -3.85 2.31 10.98
N VAL A 33 -2.76 2.84 10.41
CA VAL A 33 -1.41 2.30 10.62
C VAL A 33 -1.00 2.40 12.10
N GLY A 34 -1.35 3.50 12.78
CA GLY A 34 -1.16 3.65 14.22
C GLY A 34 -1.90 2.58 15.03
N LEU A 35 -3.20 2.41 14.78
CA LEU A 35 -4.03 1.41 15.47
C LEU A 35 -3.57 -0.03 15.19
N ALA A 36 -3.10 -0.31 13.96
CA ALA A 36 -2.55 -1.62 13.63
C ALA A 36 -1.29 -1.97 14.47
N ARG A 37 -0.50 -0.97 14.89
CA ARG A 37 0.64 -1.19 15.81
C ARG A 37 0.15 -1.61 17.19
N LEU A 38 -0.91 -0.97 17.71
CA LEU A 38 -1.52 -1.33 18.99
C LEU A 38 -2.09 -2.75 18.97
N LEU A 39 -2.84 -3.12 17.92
CA LEU A 39 -3.40 -4.47 17.80
C LEU A 39 -2.31 -5.57 17.82
N ARG A 40 -1.17 -5.33 17.17
CA ARG A 40 -0.03 -6.26 17.23
C ARG A 40 0.58 -6.36 18.63
N GLY A 41 0.67 -5.25 19.36
CA GLY A 41 1.13 -5.25 20.75
C GLY A 41 0.20 -6.05 21.66
N ASN A 42 -1.11 -5.86 21.51
CA ASN A 42 -2.12 -6.62 22.24
C ASN A 42 -2.06 -8.12 21.94
N ALA A 43 -1.76 -8.50 20.69
CA ALA A 43 -1.56 -9.90 20.32
C ALA A 43 -0.36 -10.53 21.04
N THR A 44 0.75 -9.79 21.20
CA THR A 44 1.89 -10.27 22.01
C THR A 44 1.49 -10.53 23.46
N ALA A 45 0.79 -9.59 24.10
CA ALA A 45 0.29 -9.78 25.46
C ALA A 45 -0.67 -10.98 25.58
N ALA A 46 -1.51 -11.21 24.56
CA ALA A 46 -2.36 -12.41 24.51
C ALA A 46 -1.54 -13.70 24.41
N PHE A 47 -0.41 -13.71 23.69
CA PHE A 47 0.45 -14.89 23.60
C PHE A 47 1.11 -15.24 24.93
N GLU A 48 1.50 -14.23 25.71
CA GLU A 48 2.08 -14.42 27.05
C GLU A 48 1.08 -15.08 28.03
N ASN A 49 -0.23 -14.89 27.82
CA ASN A 49 -1.29 -15.50 28.63
C ASN A 49 -1.47 -17.02 28.39
N ASN A 50 -0.84 -17.64 27.38
CA ASN A 50 -1.09 -19.05 27.06
C ASN A 50 -0.43 -20.04 28.03
N ALA A 51 0.77 -19.72 28.53
CA ALA A 51 1.58 -20.63 29.35
C ALA A 51 1.23 -20.53 30.85
N LEU A 52 -0.04 -20.82 31.17
CA LEU A 52 -0.54 -20.77 32.56
C LEU A 52 0.01 -21.93 33.39
N TRP A 53 0.10 -21.71 34.71
CA TRP A 53 0.62 -22.72 35.63
C TRP A 53 -0.43 -23.79 35.96
N HIS A 54 -0.04 -25.06 35.76
CA HIS A 54 -0.84 -26.26 36.08
C HIS A 54 -2.28 -26.19 35.52
N GLU A 55 -3.29 -26.25 36.39
CA GLU A 55 -4.69 -26.30 35.98
C GLU A 55 -5.25 -24.95 35.52
N ARG A 56 -4.68 -23.83 35.99
CA ARG A 56 -4.94 -22.42 35.60
C ARG A 56 -4.58 -21.46 36.74
N ASP A 57 -3.77 -20.43 36.47
CA ASP A 57 -3.65 -19.24 37.31
C ASP A 57 -4.51 -18.08 36.78
N ILE A 58 -4.64 -16.97 37.53
CA ILE A 58 -5.56 -15.85 37.20
C ILE A 58 -4.86 -14.65 36.52
N SER A 59 -3.56 -14.73 36.23
CA SER A 59 -2.77 -13.59 35.71
C SER A 59 -3.32 -13.04 34.38
N HIS A 60 -3.80 -13.92 33.51
CA HIS A 60 -4.43 -13.55 32.24
C HIS A 60 -5.67 -12.63 32.40
N SER A 61 -6.37 -12.69 33.53
CA SER A 61 -7.63 -11.95 33.73
C SER A 61 -7.45 -10.43 33.70
N SER A 62 -6.37 -9.90 34.29
CA SER A 62 -6.13 -8.44 34.29
C SER A 62 -5.75 -7.95 32.89
N VAL A 63 -4.96 -8.73 32.16
CA VAL A 63 -4.55 -8.45 30.78
C VAL A 63 -5.76 -8.47 29.85
N GLU A 64 -6.57 -9.53 29.90
CA GLU A 64 -7.75 -9.73 29.05
C GLU A 64 -8.80 -8.62 29.20
N ARG A 65 -8.96 -8.06 30.41
CA ARG A 65 -9.85 -6.91 30.66
C ARG A 65 -9.47 -5.65 29.90
N VAL A 66 -8.20 -5.54 29.51
CA VAL A 66 -7.69 -4.41 28.72
C VAL A 66 -7.65 -4.81 27.24
N ILE A 67 -6.90 -5.87 26.93
CA ILE A 67 -6.56 -6.15 25.53
C ILE A 67 -7.76 -6.64 24.71
N LEU A 68 -8.73 -7.34 25.29
CA LEU A 68 -9.90 -7.82 24.55
C LEU A 68 -10.80 -6.67 24.12
N PRO A 69 -11.37 -5.83 25.03
CA PRO A 69 -12.24 -4.75 24.61
C PRO A 69 -11.52 -3.75 23.71
N ASP A 70 -10.29 -3.36 24.04
CA ASP A 70 -9.53 -2.39 23.24
C ASP A 70 -9.26 -2.91 21.83
N SER A 71 -8.94 -4.20 21.68
CA SER A 71 -8.68 -4.78 20.37
C SER A 71 -9.93 -4.83 19.51
N PHE A 72 -11.08 -5.24 20.06
CA PHE A 72 -12.34 -5.29 19.30
C PHE A 72 -12.83 -3.89 18.93
N ILE A 73 -12.75 -2.92 19.85
CA ILE A 73 -13.15 -1.52 19.60
C ILE A 73 -12.24 -0.89 18.54
N ALA A 74 -10.93 -1.06 18.66
CA ALA A 74 -9.98 -0.53 17.70
C ALA A 74 -10.19 -1.14 16.30
N LEU A 75 -10.40 -2.47 16.23
CA LEU A 75 -10.62 -3.15 14.96
C LEU A 75 -11.95 -2.75 14.30
N ASP A 76 -13.06 -2.65 15.05
CA ASP A 76 -14.34 -2.15 14.52
C ASP A 76 -14.18 -0.73 13.95
N HIS A 77 -13.50 0.16 14.69
CA HIS A 77 -13.20 1.50 14.20
C HIS A 77 -12.37 1.49 12.92
N MET A 78 -11.30 0.69 12.89
CA MET A 78 -10.43 0.55 11.71
C MET A 78 -11.22 0.06 10.50
N LEU A 79 -12.05 -0.98 10.65
CA LEU A 79 -12.83 -1.56 9.56
C LEU A 79 -13.86 -0.55 9.01
N ARG A 80 -14.61 0.11 9.88
CA ARG A 80 -15.59 1.14 9.45
C ARG A 80 -14.90 2.29 8.73
N ARG A 81 -13.77 2.78 9.26
CA ARG A 81 -13.03 3.88 8.67
C ARG A 81 -12.39 3.49 7.34
N PHE A 82 -11.73 2.33 7.28
CA PHE A 82 -11.07 1.85 6.07
C PHE A 82 -12.08 1.57 4.96
N THR A 83 -13.24 0.99 5.29
CA THR A 83 -14.33 0.80 4.32
C THR A 83 -14.75 2.12 3.69
N ARG A 84 -14.92 3.19 4.50
CA ARG A 84 -15.25 4.53 3.98
C ARG A 84 -14.14 5.10 3.10
N ILE A 85 -12.87 4.92 3.49
CA ILE A 85 -11.72 5.38 2.71
C ILE A 85 -11.72 4.69 1.34
N VAL A 86 -11.79 3.36 1.31
CA VAL A 86 -11.76 2.57 0.07
C VAL A 86 -12.96 2.91 -0.81
N SER A 87 -14.17 2.99 -0.25
CA SER A 87 -15.38 3.32 -1.02
C SER A 87 -15.38 4.73 -1.62
N GLY A 88 -14.69 5.69 -0.98
CA GLY A 88 -14.59 7.08 -1.44
C GLY A 88 -13.25 7.43 -2.08
N MET A 89 -12.38 6.45 -2.28
CA MET A 89 -11.01 6.65 -2.72
C MET A 89 -10.96 7.25 -4.13
N VAL A 90 -10.21 8.32 -4.30
CA VAL A 90 -10.02 8.95 -5.61
C VAL A 90 -8.84 8.29 -6.29
N VAL A 91 -9.06 7.75 -7.48
CA VAL A 91 -8.04 7.11 -8.30
C VAL A 91 -7.72 7.99 -9.50
N HIS A 92 -6.44 8.12 -9.85
CA HIS A 92 -5.96 8.90 -10.99
C HIS A 92 -5.31 8.00 -12.05
N PRO A 93 -6.09 7.36 -12.94
CA PRO A 93 -5.56 6.44 -13.96
C PRO A 93 -4.52 7.08 -14.89
N VAL A 94 -4.69 8.37 -15.20
CA VAL A 94 -3.71 9.11 -16.02
C VAL A 94 -2.36 9.19 -15.32
N ARG A 95 -2.33 9.49 -14.02
CA ARG A 95 -1.09 9.51 -13.22
C ARG A 95 -0.47 8.12 -13.09
N MET A 96 -1.27 7.08 -12.93
CA MET A 96 -0.79 5.69 -12.91
C MET A 96 -0.10 5.34 -14.23
N LYS A 97 -0.70 5.73 -15.37
CA LYS A 97 -0.10 5.51 -16.69
C LYS A 97 1.20 6.30 -16.87
N GLU A 98 1.22 7.57 -16.48
CA GLU A 98 2.43 8.39 -16.52
C GLU A 98 3.55 7.79 -15.67
N ASN A 99 3.24 7.28 -14.47
CA ASN A 99 4.22 6.62 -13.60
C ASN A 99 4.72 5.30 -14.17
N LEU A 100 3.87 4.53 -14.84
CA LEU A 100 4.28 3.33 -15.57
C LEU A 100 5.24 3.69 -16.71
N ASP A 101 4.93 4.74 -17.47
CA ASP A 101 5.73 5.22 -18.60
C ASP A 101 7.04 5.90 -18.18
N ARG A 102 7.13 6.42 -16.94
CA ARG A 102 8.39 6.96 -16.36
C ARG A 102 9.52 5.93 -16.34
N SER A 103 9.19 4.65 -16.23
CA SER A 103 10.16 3.56 -16.31
C SER A 103 10.73 3.33 -17.72
N ARG A 104 10.26 4.07 -18.74
CA ARG A 104 10.64 3.97 -20.16
C ARG A 104 10.55 2.54 -20.72
N GLY A 105 9.62 1.75 -20.19
CA GLY A 105 9.36 0.38 -20.64
C GLY A 105 10.27 -0.69 -20.06
N VAL A 106 11.12 -0.36 -19.08
CA VAL A 106 11.93 -1.36 -18.34
C VAL A 106 11.05 -2.38 -17.63
N VAL A 107 9.86 -1.97 -17.15
CA VAL A 107 8.89 -2.85 -16.49
C VAL A 107 8.43 -4.00 -17.42
N PHE A 108 8.47 -3.82 -18.74
CA PHE A 108 8.09 -4.85 -19.73
C PHE A 108 9.27 -5.73 -20.19
N SER A 109 10.46 -5.56 -19.63
CA SER A 109 11.68 -6.30 -20.04
C SER A 109 11.53 -7.83 -19.96
N GLY A 110 10.82 -8.33 -18.95
CA GLY A 110 10.53 -9.77 -18.80
C GLY A 110 9.62 -10.30 -19.89
N THR A 111 8.58 -9.55 -20.27
CA THR A 111 7.69 -9.91 -21.39
C THR A 111 8.45 -9.94 -22.72
N VAL A 112 9.33 -8.96 -22.94
CA VAL A 112 10.19 -8.92 -24.14
C VAL A 112 11.15 -10.11 -24.18
N LEU A 113 11.70 -10.52 -23.04
CA LEU A 113 12.57 -11.70 -22.91
C LEU A 113 11.84 -12.98 -23.33
N LEU A 114 10.66 -13.21 -22.77
CA LEU A 114 9.87 -14.41 -23.04
C LEU A 114 9.31 -14.44 -24.47
N ALA A 115 9.04 -13.26 -25.06
CA ALA A 115 8.60 -13.14 -26.45
C ALA A 115 9.74 -13.32 -27.47
N THR A 116 10.99 -13.42 -27.03
CA THR A 116 12.16 -13.63 -27.92
C THR A 116 12.91 -14.95 -27.61
N PRO A 117 12.22 -16.11 -27.56
CA PRO A 117 12.89 -17.38 -27.36
C PRO A 117 13.75 -17.68 -28.60
N GLY A 118 15.07 -17.82 -28.41
CA GLY A 118 16.02 -18.15 -29.47
C GLY A 118 17.00 -17.05 -29.89
N VAL A 119 16.94 -15.85 -29.30
CA VAL A 119 17.99 -14.84 -29.50
C VAL A 119 19.27 -15.28 -28.76
N PRO A 120 20.47 -15.29 -29.38
CA PRO A 120 21.71 -15.78 -28.74
C PRO A 120 22.12 -15.01 -27.47
N SER A 121 21.73 -13.74 -27.37
CA SER A 121 21.98 -12.88 -26.22
C SER A 121 20.75 -12.03 -25.87
N PRO A 122 19.68 -12.61 -25.30
CA PRO A 122 18.43 -11.90 -25.05
C PRO A 122 18.61 -10.73 -24.08
N ARG A 123 19.46 -10.90 -23.07
CA ARG A 123 19.78 -9.88 -22.06
C ARG A 123 20.41 -8.62 -22.66
N SER A 124 21.33 -8.77 -23.62
CA SER A 124 22.00 -7.61 -24.24
C SER A 124 21.06 -6.87 -25.20
N ALA A 125 20.16 -7.61 -25.88
CA ALA A 125 19.11 -7.03 -26.72
C ALA A 125 18.09 -6.22 -25.91
N ILE A 126 17.71 -6.71 -24.73
CA ILE A 126 16.80 -6.01 -23.79
C ILE A 126 17.47 -4.78 -23.18
N SER A 127 18.72 -4.87 -22.76
CA SER A 127 19.47 -3.73 -22.21
C SER A 127 19.52 -2.57 -23.22
N ARG A 128 19.79 -2.86 -24.50
CA ARG A 128 19.83 -1.84 -25.56
C ARG A 128 18.44 -1.27 -25.91
N ARG A 129 17.36 -2.05 -25.78
CA ARG A 129 16.00 -1.62 -26.11
C ARG A 129 15.28 -0.90 -24.97
N CYS A 130 15.40 -1.40 -23.74
CA CYS A 130 14.61 -0.91 -22.61
C CYS A 130 15.44 -0.06 -21.62
N CYS A 131 16.74 -0.32 -21.43
CA CYS A 131 17.56 0.47 -20.50
C CYS A 131 18.25 1.69 -21.16
N TRP A 132 18.57 1.61 -22.46
CA TRP A 132 19.18 2.71 -23.23
C TRP A 132 18.34 3.11 -24.45
N PRO A 133 17.11 3.62 -24.26
CA PRO A 133 16.28 4.05 -25.38
C PRO A 133 16.94 5.26 -26.05
N THR A 134 17.40 5.09 -27.30
CA THR A 134 17.84 6.19 -28.16
C THR A 134 16.62 6.96 -28.69
N PRO A 135 16.75 8.24 -29.12
CA PRO A 135 15.63 9.02 -29.66
C PRO A 135 14.95 8.38 -30.88
N ARG A 136 15.63 7.44 -31.55
CA ARG A 136 15.12 6.65 -32.69
C ARG A 136 14.61 5.26 -32.31
N SER A 137 14.74 4.85 -31.04
CA SER A 137 14.30 3.54 -30.58
C SER A 137 12.78 3.50 -30.43
N ARG A 138 12.14 2.48 -31.01
CA ARG A 138 10.72 2.21 -30.78
C ARG A 138 10.51 1.87 -29.30
N PRO A 139 9.44 2.34 -28.64
CA PRO A 139 9.18 2.01 -27.24
C PRO A 139 9.15 0.49 -27.05
N CYS A 140 9.69 0.00 -25.91
CA CYS A 140 9.72 -1.44 -25.58
C CYS A 140 8.32 -2.08 -25.53
N TYR A 141 7.29 -1.24 -25.42
CA TYR A 141 5.90 -1.63 -25.41
C TYR A 141 5.12 -0.86 -26.47
N ARG A 142 4.22 -1.55 -27.19
CA ARG A 142 3.20 -0.91 -28.03
C ARG A 142 1.94 -0.85 -27.17
N PRO A 143 1.34 0.32 -26.89
CA PRO A 143 0.13 0.38 -26.09
C PRO A 143 -0.92 -0.50 -26.75
N LEU A 144 -1.44 -1.48 -26.01
CA LEU A 144 -2.64 -2.21 -26.41
C LEU A 144 -3.75 -1.15 -26.54
N THR A 145 -4.31 -1.08 -27.75
CA THR A 145 -5.52 -0.31 -28.05
C THR A 145 -6.72 -1.13 -27.61
#